data_AF-A0A9P8BL50-F1
#
_entry.id   AF-A0A9P8BL50-F1
#
_cell.length_a   1.000
_cell.length_b   1.000
_cell.length_c   1.000
_cell.angle_alpha   90.00
_cell.angle_beta   90.00
_cell.angle_gamma   90.00
#
_symmetry.space_group_name_H-M   'P 1'
#
loop_
_entity.id
_entity.type
_entity.pdbx_description
1 polymer ?
#
loop_
_entity_poly.entity_id
_entity_poly.type
_entity_poly.pdbx_seq_one_letter_code
_entity_poly.pdbx_strand_id
1 'polypeptide(L)'
;MSLRMMLNAFRNARARSLRASGSSCCTNVPRRSYKTSSGSGPSSPQVQGVSAGYILAGGTVASVIVWHGSLQPSLRNEAMELESGVSLAEAPRLKLIPFDEVARHNKRDDCWVIIHGEVYDVTRFIPIHPGGLQAILKLAGKDVTKAFAPIHSLDVLLELPQEAHVGSLDLATAPAEALQDSDEDIRIRKVREALPPPEAALNLNEIEKLATTVLTNVAYAYYASAGDDEYTFHENSDAYKRYWFRPRVMNKVSRISTASSMLGVPTSLPVFVCPAALARLGHPGGEVNIVQAAAKEGIIQGISINASCSLDEIAAARKPNQPLMFQIYLDRHRPNSERLLRRVERDGYKAIMLTVDSAVPGKRERDQRAKGDFQAPATSGADGQGALGVAQAISGYQDPDISWDDIAWIRSITSLPLIIKGVQCVEDVEKAHQHGVEGVVISNHGGRSLDFSPAPIDVLHELNQRRPDLTHNSKFEVYVDGGVRRGTDVIKALCLGAKGVGLGRPILYGNGAWGEPGVRRVIQIIREEVETSMRLLGVTRIEDLKPEMVKYVDRDPGRR
;
A
#
# COMPACT_ATOMS: atom_id res chain seq x y z
N MET A 1 -36.77 37.19 23.20
CA MET A 1 -36.29 37.17 24.61
C MET A 1 -35.71 35.79 24.88
N SER A 2 -34.46 35.55 24.50
CA SER A 2 -33.25 35.71 25.34
C SER A 2 -33.00 34.54 26.31
N LEU A 3 -32.29 33.52 25.80
CA LEU A 3 -31.00 32.99 26.29
C LEU A 3 -30.69 32.94 27.81
N ARG A 4 -31.69 32.77 28.69
CA ARG A 4 -31.47 32.72 30.15
C ARG A 4 -32.16 31.57 30.89
N MET A 5 -32.74 30.61 30.18
CA MET A 5 -33.52 29.52 30.79
C MET A 5 -32.96 28.10 30.61
N MET A 6 -31.82 27.92 29.96
CA MET A 6 -31.26 26.58 29.67
C MET A 6 -29.95 26.24 30.39
N LEU A 7 -29.49 27.07 31.33
CA LEU A 7 -28.17 26.97 31.98
C LEU A 7 -28.18 26.58 33.47
N ASN A 8 -29.29 26.03 33.98
CA ASN A 8 -29.43 25.66 35.41
C ASN A 8 -29.63 24.16 35.71
N ALA A 9 -29.35 23.27 34.75
CA ALA A 9 -29.58 21.82 34.93
C ALA A 9 -28.32 20.95 35.17
N PHE A 10 -27.13 21.52 35.37
CA PHE A 10 -25.87 20.72 35.47
C PHE A 10 -24.99 21.02 36.70
N ARG A 11 -25.58 21.39 37.84
CA ARG A 11 -24.79 21.75 39.03
C ARG A 11 -25.12 21.06 40.36
N ASN A 12 -25.90 19.98 40.36
CA ASN A 12 -26.20 19.23 41.59
C ASN A 12 -26.13 17.71 41.41
N ALA A 13 -24.91 17.15 41.39
CA ALA A 13 -24.67 15.73 41.68
C ALA A 13 -23.17 15.46 41.98
N ARG A 14 -22.58 16.19 42.94
CA ARG A 14 -21.30 15.82 43.55
C ARG A 14 -21.37 16.10 45.04
N ALA A 15 -21.83 15.10 45.81
CA ALA A 15 -21.41 14.84 47.19
C ALA A 15 -22.13 13.60 47.75
N ARG A 16 -21.37 12.75 48.46
CA ARG A 16 -21.75 11.68 49.42
C ARG A 16 -21.74 10.23 48.91
N SER A 17 -20.62 9.54 49.12
CA SER A 17 -20.44 8.52 50.19
C SER A 17 -18.95 8.07 50.22
N LEU A 18 -18.18 8.47 51.25
CA LEU A 18 -17.67 7.65 52.39
C LEU A 18 -16.63 6.59 51.97
N ARG A 19 -15.33 6.76 52.31
CA ARG A 19 -14.60 6.28 53.53
C ARG A 19 -14.73 4.75 53.74
N ALA A 20 -13.75 3.95 54.16
CA ALA A 20 -12.31 4.02 54.42
C ALA A 20 -11.91 2.61 54.93
N SER A 21 -10.74 2.08 54.53
CA SER A 21 -9.88 1.08 55.23
C SER A 21 -8.90 0.51 54.17
N GLY A 22 -7.60 0.33 54.36
CA GLY A 22 -6.81 0.22 55.58
C GLY A 22 -6.48 -1.25 55.86
N SER A 23 -5.51 -1.84 55.14
CA SER A 23 -4.69 -2.95 55.69
C SER A 23 -3.46 -3.23 54.81
N SER A 24 -2.30 -3.01 55.42
CA SER A 24 -1.01 -3.58 55.04
C SER A 24 -1.04 -5.11 55.09
N CYS A 25 -0.41 -5.78 54.12
CA CYS A 25 0.15 -7.11 54.37
C CYS A 25 1.41 -7.32 53.52
N CYS A 26 2.55 -7.28 54.20
CA CYS A 26 3.80 -7.84 53.73
C CYS A 26 3.68 -9.37 53.71
N THR A 27 4.02 -10.03 52.61
CA THR A 27 4.47 -11.42 52.65
C THR A 27 5.63 -11.65 51.70
N ASN A 28 6.65 -12.28 52.27
CA ASN A 28 7.95 -12.62 51.71
C ASN A 28 7.82 -13.57 50.50
N VAL A 29 8.56 -13.28 49.44
CA VAL A 29 8.87 -14.24 48.37
C VAL A 29 10.29 -14.79 48.61
N PRO A 30 10.48 -16.10 48.77
CA PRO A 30 11.83 -16.67 48.80
C PRO A 30 12.38 -16.77 47.37
N ARG A 31 13.57 -16.18 47.17
CA ARG A 31 14.43 -16.37 45.98
C ARG A 31 14.82 -17.84 45.85
N ARG A 32 14.54 -18.45 44.70
CA ARG A 32 15.14 -19.73 44.30
C ARG A 32 16.09 -19.47 43.14
N SER A 33 17.38 -19.68 43.38
CA SER A 33 18.43 -19.60 42.37
C SER A 33 18.37 -20.83 41.46
N TYR A 34 18.48 -20.62 40.15
CA TYR A 34 18.83 -21.66 39.20
C TYR A 34 20.22 -21.34 38.63
N LYS A 35 21.15 -22.27 38.86
CA LYS A 35 22.46 -22.31 38.21
C LYS A 35 22.25 -22.69 36.74
N THR A 36 22.72 -21.87 35.81
CA THR A 36 22.91 -22.25 34.41
C THR A 36 24.35 -22.71 34.22
N SER A 37 24.55 -24.00 33.96
CA SER A 37 25.83 -24.52 33.48
C SER A 37 25.88 -24.43 31.96
N SER A 38 26.93 -23.76 31.50
CA SER A 38 27.44 -23.69 30.13
C SER A 38 27.81 -25.07 29.56
N GLY A 39 27.48 -25.30 28.29
CA GLY A 39 27.97 -26.42 27.50
C GLY A 39 28.07 -26.03 26.02
N SER A 40 29.29 -25.67 25.62
CA SER A 40 29.75 -25.37 24.27
C SER A 40 30.01 -26.65 23.46
N GLY A 41 29.78 -26.61 22.14
CA GLY A 41 30.64 -27.34 21.19
C GLY A 41 29.93 -27.92 19.97
N PRO A 42 30.59 -27.96 18.79
CA PRO A 42 29.94 -27.80 17.49
C PRO A 42 30.05 -29.04 16.59
N SER A 43 29.30 -29.05 15.48
CA SER A 43 29.73 -29.74 14.25
C SER A 43 28.87 -29.35 13.03
N SER A 44 29.51 -28.63 12.12
CA SER A 44 29.18 -28.58 10.69
C SER A 44 29.70 -29.84 9.98
N PRO A 45 29.16 -30.16 8.80
CA PRO A 45 30.06 -30.47 7.68
C PRO A 45 29.73 -29.67 6.42
N GLN A 46 30.82 -29.31 5.74
CA GLN A 46 30.89 -28.73 4.40
C GLN A 46 30.39 -29.72 3.34
N VAL A 47 29.74 -29.21 2.29
CA VAL A 47 29.71 -29.86 0.97
C VAL A 47 30.01 -28.83 -0.12
N GLN A 48 30.75 -29.30 -1.10
CA GLN A 48 31.54 -28.62 -2.12
C GLN A 48 30.72 -27.97 -3.25
N GLY A 49 31.30 -26.89 -3.78
CA GLY A 49 31.55 -26.61 -5.20
C GLY A 49 30.45 -26.89 -6.23
N VAL A 50 29.88 -25.83 -6.80
CA VAL A 50 29.15 -25.87 -8.07
C VAL A 50 29.98 -25.16 -9.14
N SER A 51 30.29 -25.89 -10.20
CA SER A 51 30.99 -25.43 -11.40
C SER A 51 30.07 -24.61 -12.30
N ALA A 52 30.63 -23.53 -12.84
CA ALA A 52 30.02 -22.69 -13.87
C ALA A 52 30.06 -23.40 -15.23
N GLY A 53 28.93 -23.41 -15.94
CA GLY A 53 28.81 -23.83 -17.33
C GLY A 53 28.18 -22.71 -18.15
N TYR A 54 29.00 -22.08 -19.00
CA TYR A 54 28.57 -21.15 -20.05
C TYR A 54 27.85 -21.90 -21.17
N ILE A 55 26.71 -21.38 -21.64
CA ILE A 55 26.21 -21.62 -23.00
C ILE A 55 25.92 -20.27 -23.65
N LEU A 56 26.53 -20.10 -24.82
CA LEU A 56 26.49 -18.96 -25.71
C LEU A 56 25.19 -18.92 -26.56
N ALA A 57 24.68 -17.70 -26.69
CA ALA A 57 24.20 -17.01 -27.90
C ALA A 57 23.04 -17.60 -28.76
N GLY A 58 22.00 -16.77 -28.91
CA GLY A 58 21.01 -16.80 -29.99
C GLY A 58 20.17 -15.53 -29.94
N GLY A 59 20.44 -14.59 -30.85
CA GLY A 59 20.15 -13.16 -30.71
C GLY A 59 18.71 -12.70 -30.93
N THR A 60 18.39 -11.59 -30.24
CA THR A 60 17.42 -10.57 -30.64
C THR A 60 17.96 -9.22 -30.17
N VAL A 61 17.98 -8.24 -31.08
CA VAL A 61 18.49 -6.87 -30.91
C VAL A 61 17.86 -6.23 -29.68
N ALA A 62 18.62 -6.08 -28.61
CA ALA A 62 18.21 -5.38 -27.40
C ALA A 62 18.67 -3.93 -27.49
N SER A 63 17.70 -3.01 -27.54
CA SER A 63 17.91 -1.60 -27.27
C SER A 63 18.58 -1.45 -25.91
N VAL A 64 19.80 -0.90 -25.90
CA VAL A 64 20.62 -0.76 -24.71
C VAL A 64 20.02 0.34 -23.83
N ILE A 65 19.15 -0.05 -22.89
CA ILE A 65 18.76 0.80 -21.76
C ILE A 65 19.86 0.62 -20.71
N VAL A 66 20.81 1.56 -20.67
CA VAL A 66 21.86 1.59 -19.66
C VAL A 66 21.24 1.96 -18.30
N TRP A 67 21.03 0.95 -17.47
CA TRP A 67 20.57 1.11 -16.09
C TRP A 67 21.74 1.60 -15.22
N HIS A 68 21.90 2.92 -15.03
CA HIS A 68 22.79 3.46 -14.00
C HIS A 68 22.01 3.63 -12.70
N GLY A 69 21.78 2.50 -12.03
CA GLY A 69 21.47 2.46 -10.61
C GLY A 69 22.71 2.85 -9.81
N SER A 70 22.55 3.79 -8.89
CA SER A 70 23.58 4.30 -7.99
C SER A 70 24.33 3.15 -7.27
N LEU A 71 25.59 2.92 -7.67
CA LEU A 71 26.55 2.08 -6.95
C LEU A 71 27.85 2.87 -6.75
N GLN A 72 28.14 3.12 -5.46
CA GLN A 72 29.42 3.36 -4.78
C GLN A 72 30.59 4.13 -5.48
N PRO A 73 31.20 5.13 -4.81
CA PRO A 73 32.28 5.96 -5.36
C PRO A 73 33.69 5.30 -5.29
N SER A 74 33.83 4.02 -5.62
CA SER A 74 35.13 3.32 -5.51
C SER A 74 35.50 2.49 -6.74
N LEU A 75 35.47 3.11 -7.92
CA LEU A 75 36.20 2.64 -9.11
C LEU A 75 36.67 3.86 -9.92
N ARG A 76 37.45 4.74 -9.28
CA ARG A 76 38.36 5.63 -10.02
C ARG A 76 39.71 4.92 -10.09
N ASN A 77 40.18 4.73 -11.31
CA ASN A 77 41.46 4.14 -11.72
C ASN A 77 41.42 2.62 -11.94
N GLU A 78 41.01 2.23 -13.16
CA GLU A 78 41.64 1.15 -13.93
C GLU A 78 41.18 1.29 -15.39
N ALA A 79 41.75 2.29 -16.08
CA ALA A 79 41.73 2.32 -17.53
C ALA A 79 42.82 1.35 -18.01
N MET A 80 42.40 0.18 -18.49
CA MET A 80 43.30 -0.77 -19.17
C MET A 80 43.05 -0.65 -20.67
N GLU A 81 44.10 -0.25 -21.38
CA GLU A 81 44.15 -0.09 -22.83
C GLU A 81 43.80 -1.41 -23.54
N LEU A 82 42.89 -1.33 -24.51
CA LEU A 82 42.67 -2.33 -25.55
C LEU A 82 42.48 -1.59 -26.88
N GLU A 83 43.59 -1.32 -27.55
CA GLU A 83 43.62 -1.23 -29.02
C GLU A 83 43.48 -2.67 -29.54
N SER A 84 42.65 -3.03 -30.52
CA SER A 84 42.51 -2.42 -31.84
C SER A 84 41.37 -3.10 -32.60
N GLY A 85 40.73 -2.37 -33.50
CA GLY A 85 40.21 -2.95 -34.75
C GLY A 85 38.78 -3.47 -34.79
N VAL A 86 37.79 -2.67 -34.35
CA VAL A 86 36.42 -2.78 -34.88
C VAL A 86 36.02 -1.42 -35.42
N SER A 87 35.79 -1.33 -36.73
CA SER A 87 35.17 -0.18 -37.36
C SER A 87 33.77 -0.01 -36.76
N LEU A 88 33.57 1.08 -36.01
CA LEU A 88 32.26 1.55 -35.59
C LEU A 88 31.52 2.03 -36.85
N ALA A 89 30.89 1.08 -37.56
CA ALA A 89 29.83 1.41 -38.49
C ALA A 89 28.77 2.19 -37.71
N GLU A 90 28.38 3.35 -38.27
CA GLU A 90 27.60 4.40 -37.65
C GLU A 90 26.41 3.88 -36.84
N ALA A 91 26.58 3.81 -35.53
CA ALA A 91 25.43 3.86 -34.62
C ALA A 91 24.68 5.18 -34.92
N PRO A 92 23.34 5.19 -35.00
CA PRO A 92 22.60 6.42 -35.21
C PRO A 92 23.03 7.42 -34.15
N ARG A 93 23.59 8.57 -34.58
CA ARG A 93 23.95 9.64 -33.65
C ARG A 93 22.67 10.03 -32.92
N LEU A 94 22.57 9.67 -31.64
CA LEU A 94 21.49 10.14 -30.78
C LEU A 94 21.45 11.66 -30.91
N LYS A 95 20.29 12.21 -31.27
CA LYS A 95 20.10 13.65 -31.35
C LYS A 95 20.23 14.18 -29.92
N LEU A 96 21.40 14.73 -29.60
CA LEU A 96 21.67 15.36 -28.32
C LEU A 96 21.02 16.74 -28.30
N ILE A 97 20.16 16.97 -27.31
CA ILE A 97 19.42 18.22 -27.12
C ILE A 97 20.07 19.00 -25.98
N PRO A 98 20.55 20.23 -26.21
CA PRO A 98 21.06 21.10 -25.17
C PRO A 98 20.02 21.43 -24.09
N PHE A 99 20.45 21.56 -22.84
CA PHE A 99 19.55 21.89 -21.72
C PHE A 99 18.85 23.24 -21.90
N ASP A 100 19.55 24.24 -22.44
CA ASP A 100 19.00 25.57 -22.71
C ASP A 100 17.99 25.56 -23.87
N GLU A 101 18.07 24.60 -24.79
CA GLU A 101 17.04 24.37 -25.80
C GLU A 101 15.76 23.88 -25.13
N VAL A 102 15.83 22.82 -24.31
CA VAL A 102 14.66 22.30 -23.58
C VAL A 102 14.00 23.40 -22.73
N ALA A 103 14.80 24.24 -22.05
CA ALA A 103 14.30 25.31 -21.20
C ALA A 103 13.46 26.37 -21.93
N ARG A 104 13.58 26.49 -23.27
CA ARG A 104 12.77 27.40 -24.09
C ARG A 104 11.34 26.89 -24.31
N HIS A 105 11.14 25.58 -24.30
CA HIS A 105 9.86 24.92 -24.50
C HIS A 105 9.11 24.81 -23.16
N ASN A 106 8.71 25.96 -22.61
CA ASN A 106 8.13 26.09 -21.27
C ASN A 106 6.70 26.66 -21.23
N LYS A 107 5.97 26.60 -22.34
CA LYS A 107 4.63 27.19 -22.52
C LYS A 107 3.58 26.12 -22.77
N ARG A 108 2.30 26.47 -22.65
CA ARG A 108 1.18 25.53 -22.82
C ARG A 108 1.10 24.92 -24.22
N ASP A 109 1.39 25.72 -25.23
CA ASP A 109 1.39 25.38 -26.65
C ASP A 109 2.77 24.99 -27.18
N ASP A 110 3.78 24.93 -26.29
CA ASP A 110 5.15 24.55 -26.59
C ASP A 110 5.88 24.09 -25.31
N CYS A 111 5.72 22.81 -24.96
CA CYS A 111 6.14 22.25 -23.67
C CYS A 111 6.98 20.99 -23.85
N TRP A 112 8.28 21.08 -23.53
CA TRP A 112 9.15 19.92 -23.40
C TRP A 112 9.49 19.64 -21.94
N VAL A 113 9.81 18.39 -21.64
CA VAL A 113 10.26 17.94 -20.31
C VAL A 113 11.40 16.92 -20.46
N ILE A 114 12.27 16.84 -19.46
CA ILE A 114 13.31 15.81 -19.38
C ILE A 114 12.86 14.74 -18.40
N ILE A 115 12.87 13.48 -18.82
CA ILE A 115 12.54 12.32 -18.01
C ILE A 115 13.66 11.28 -18.20
N HIS A 116 14.40 10.98 -17.13
CA HIS A 116 15.53 10.05 -17.13
C HIS A 116 16.59 10.35 -18.21
N GLY A 117 16.88 11.64 -18.43
CA GLY A 117 17.87 12.08 -19.42
C GLY A 117 17.37 12.09 -20.86
N GLU A 118 16.09 11.77 -21.10
CA GLU A 118 15.45 11.81 -22.42
C GLU A 118 14.47 12.98 -22.50
N VAL A 119 14.41 13.66 -23.64
CA VAL A 119 13.60 14.85 -23.89
C VAL A 119 12.31 14.46 -24.61
N TYR A 120 11.17 14.88 -24.05
CA TYR A 120 9.85 14.61 -24.59
C TYR A 120 9.06 15.89 -24.83
N ASP A 121 8.45 16.00 -26.01
CA ASP A 121 7.42 17.00 -26.33
C ASP A 121 6.06 16.51 -25.82
N VAL A 122 5.59 17.11 -24.74
CA VAL A 122 4.34 16.75 -24.09
C VAL A 122 3.20 17.71 -24.43
N THR A 123 3.40 18.64 -25.37
CA THR A 123 2.46 19.72 -25.72
C THR A 123 1.05 19.20 -26.03
N ARG A 124 0.95 18.13 -26.84
CA ARG A 124 -0.34 17.54 -27.21
C ARG A 124 -0.95 16.67 -26.11
N PHE A 125 -0.15 16.25 -25.14
CA PHE A 125 -0.57 15.39 -24.04
C PHE A 125 -1.13 16.19 -22.86
N ILE A 126 -0.70 17.45 -22.67
CA ILE A 126 -1.13 18.29 -21.53
C ILE A 126 -2.66 18.34 -21.36
N PRO A 127 -3.49 18.53 -22.41
CA PRO A 127 -4.94 18.63 -22.25
C PRO A 127 -5.62 17.33 -21.79
N ILE A 128 -4.97 16.20 -22.03
CA ILE A 128 -5.51 14.86 -21.73
C ILE A 128 -4.78 14.17 -20.56
N HIS A 129 -3.79 14.82 -19.97
CA HIS A 129 -3.06 14.28 -18.84
C HIS A 129 -3.97 14.11 -17.61
N PRO A 130 -4.09 12.89 -17.05
CA PRO A 130 -4.99 12.62 -15.93
C PRO A 130 -4.72 13.47 -14.68
N GLY A 131 -3.45 13.85 -14.44
CA GLY A 131 -3.06 14.72 -13.32
C GLY A 131 -3.40 16.20 -13.49
N GLY A 132 -4.04 16.57 -14.59
CA GLY A 132 -4.41 17.94 -14.92
C GLY A 132 -3.28 18.76 -15.53
N LEU A 133 -3.67 19.86 -16.19
CA LEU A 133 -2.79 20.75 -16.95
C LEU A 133 -1.67 21.36 -16.10
N GLN A 134 -2.01 21.82 -14.90
CA GLN A 134 -1.08 22.53 -14.01
C GLN A 134 0.04 21.64 -13.46
N ALA A 135 -0.14 20.32 -13.44
CA ALA A 135 0.89 19.38 -12.97
C ALA A 135 2.12 19.39 -13.90
N ILE A 136 1.89 19.49 -15.21
CA ILE A 136 2.94 19.52 -16.23
C ILE A 136 3.47 20.95 -16.38
N LEU A 137 2.59 21.96 -16.52
CA LEU A 137 3.02 23.33 -16.83
C LEU A 137 3.94 23.97 -15.78
N LYS A 138 3.79 23.63 -14.49
CA LYS A 138 4.69 24.11 -13.43
C LYS A 138 6.15 23.67 -13.63
N LEU A 139 6.34 22.57 -14.35
CA LEU A 139 7.62 21.92 -14.60
C LEU A 139 8.02 21.94 -16.08
N ALA A 140 7.33 22.73 -16.90
CA ALA A 140 7.63 22.86 -18.33
C ALA A 140 9.05 23.42 -18.54
N GLY A 141 9.77 22.84 -19.52
CA GLY A 141 11.16 23.17 -19.83
C GLY A 141 12.17 22.72 -18.77
N LYS A 142 11.85 21.75 -17.91
CA LYS A 142 12.72 21.30 -16.82
C LYS A 142 12.90 19.78 -16.82
N ASP A 143 13.86 19.32 -16.03
CA ASP A 143 13.93 17.92 -15.63
C ASP A 143 12.86 17.60 -14.59
N VAL A 144 11.96 16.70 -14.96
CA VAL A 144 10.80 16.29 -14.17
C VAL A 144 10.94 14.87 -13.65
N THR A 145 12.08 14.22 -13.83
CA THR A 145 12.35 12.84 -13.42
C THR A 145 11.96 12.60 -11.96
N LYS A 146 12.36 13.50 -11.06
CA LYS A 146 12.06 13.40 -9.62
C LYS A 146 10.56 13.52 -9.31
N ALA A 147 9.80 14.26 -10.11
CA ALA A 147 8.35 14.39 -9.98
C ALA A 147 7.59 13.25 -10.67
N PHE A 148 8.15 12.71 -11.74
CA PHE A 148 7.56 11.66 -12.58
C PHE A 148 7.68 10.27 -11.95
N ALA A 149 8.91 9.86 -11.61
CA ALA A 149 9.24 8.49 -11.20
C ALA A 149 8.45 7.97 -9.98
N PRO A 150 8.09 8.79 -8.97
CA PRO A 150 7.29 8.30 -7.83
C PRO A 150 5.83 8.00 -8.17
N ILE A 151 5.33 8.52 -9.30
CA ILE A 151 3.91 8.51 -9.66
C ILE A 151 3.64 7.63 -10.88
N HIS A 152 4.59 7.56 -11.82
CA HIS A 152 4.42 6.88 -13.11
C HIS A 152 5.47 5.78 -13.30
N SER A 153 5.10 4.72 -14.00
CA SER A 153 6.06 3.81 -14.62
C SER A 153 6.59 4.43 -15.92
N LEU A 154 7.77 4.00 -16.38
CA LEU A 154 8.29 4.43 -17.68
C LEU A 154 7.40 4.01 -18.85
N ASP A 155 6.64 2.92 -18.69
CA ASP A 155 5.77 2.37 -19.73
C ASP A 155 4.68 3.36 -20.18
N VAL A 156 4.27 4.32 -19.33
CA VAL A 156 3.30 5.35 -19.76
C VAL A 156 3.84 6.25 -20.86
N LEU A 157 5.17 6.34 -21.02
CA LEU A 157 5.80 7.08 -22.11
C LEU A 157 5.63 6.36 -23.46
N LEU A 158 5.36 5.04 -23.45
CA LEU A 158 5.05 4.28 -24.66
C LEU A 158 3.67 4.60 -25.23
N GLU A 159 2.79 5.24 -24.44
CA GLU A 159 1.50 5.73 -24.90
C GLU A 159 1.61 7.07 -25.65
N LEU A 160 2.75 7.76 -25.54
CA LEU A 160 3.02 8.96 -26.32
C LEU A 160 3.30 8.57 -27.79
N PRO A 161 2.89 9.41 -28.76
CA PRO A 161 3.30 9.22 -30.16
C PRO A 161 4.82 9.16 -30.28
N GLN A 162 5.34 8.37 -31.21
CA GLN A 162 6.79 8.19 -31.36
C GLN A 162 7.50 9.52 -31.62
N GLU A 163 6.85 10.45 -32.32
CA GLU A 163 7.33 11.81 -32.57
C GLU A 163 7.42 12.70 -31.32
N ALA A 164 6.81 12.29 -30.21
CA ALA A 164 6.93 13.01 -28.94
C ALA A 164 8.31 12.82 -28.30
N HIS A 165 9.05 11.76 -28.63
CA HIS A 165 10.44 11.60 -28.19
C HIS A 165 11.37 12.43 -29.06
N VAL A 166 11.94 13.49 -28.49
CA VAL A 166 12.75 14.47 -29.23
C VAL A 166 14.20 14.01 -29.37
N GLY A 167 14.75 13.36 -28.34
CA GLY A 167 16.13 12.89 -28.30
C GLY A 167 16.68 12.82 -26.87
N SER A 168 17.97 12.50 -26.74
CA SER A 168 18.65 12.43 -25.43
C SER A 168 19.18 13.81 -25.03
N LEU A 169 19.18 14.12 -23.74
CA LEU A 169 19.73 15.36 -23.21
C LEU A 169 21.26 15.37 -23.32
N ASP A 170 21.84 16.47 -23.78
CA ASP A 170 23.28 16.71 -23.66
C ASP A 170 23.63 17.07 -22.20
N LEU A 171 24.05 16.07 -21.42
CA LEU A 171 24.44 16.24 -20.03
C LEU A 171 25.61 17.22 -19.83
N ALA A 172 26.45 17.45 -20.83
CA ALA A 172 27.53 18.44 -20.74
C ALA A 172 27.02 19.88 -20.67
N THR A 173 25.77 20.11 -21.10
CA THR A 173 25.10 21.41 -21.09
C THR A 173 24.20 21.61 -19.87
N ALA A 174 24.01 20.59 -19.03
CA ALA A 174 23.18 20.68 -17.85
C ALA A 174 23.86 21.55 -16.77
N PRO A 175 23.13 22.48 -16.12
CA PRO A 175 23.68 23.28 -15.03
C PRO A 175 24.08 22.37 -13.86
N ALA A 176 25.19 22.69 -13.18
CA ALA A 176 25.74 21.87 -12.11
C ALA A 176 24.74 21.63 -10.98
N GLU A 177 23.86 22.60 -10.72
CA GLU A 177 22.79 22.53 -9.72
C GLU A 177 21.70 21.50 -10.09
N ALA A 178 21.45 21.27 -11.39
CA ALA A 178 20.47 20.27 -11.83
C ALA A 178 20.96 18.82 -11.61
N LEU A 179 22.27 18.63 -11.41
CA LEU A 179 22.90 17.32 -11.21
C LEU A 179 23.14 17.00 -9.72
N GLN A 180 22.85 17.93 -8.80
CA GLN A 180 23.08 17.73 -7.37
C GLN A 180 21.85 17.13 -6.65
N ASP A 181 22.13 16.26 -5.68
CA ASP A 181 21.13 15.78 -4.73
C ASP A 181 20.61 16.95 -3.89
N SER A 182 19.29 17.00 -3.66
CA SER A 182 18.72 18.02 -2.77
C SER A 182 19.08 17.75 -1.31
N ASP A 183 18.96 18.77 -0.44
CA ASP A 183 19.14 18.58 1.02
C ASP A 183 18.22 17.48 1.57
N GLU A 184 17.02 17.35 1.01
CA GLU A 184 16.09 16.27 1.37
C GLU A 184 16.59 14.90 0.90
N ASP A 185 17.14 14.78 -0.31
CA ASP A 185 17.74 13.54 -0.81
C ASP A 185 18.92 13.10 0.08
N ILE A 186 19.77 14.04 0.45
CA ILE A 186 20.91 13.81 1.35
C ILE A 186 20.41 13.39 2.74
N ARG A 187 19.39 14.05 3.28
CA ARG A 187 18.75 13.68 4.56
C ARG A 187 18.22 12.25 4.50
N ILE A 188 17.45 11.90 3.47
CA ILE A 188 16.83 10.59 3.33
C ILE A 188 17.90 9.50 3.23
N ARG A 189 18.95 9.71 2.42
CA ARG A 189 20.08 8.77 2.30
C ARG A 189 20.74 8.52 3.66
N LYS A 190 21.11 9.60 4.38
CA LYS A 190 21.72 9.51 5.71
C LYS A 190 20.82 8.79 6.72
N VAL A 191 19.52 9.08 6.72
CA VAL A 191 18.58 8.41 7.63
C VAL A 191 18.45 6.93 7.28
N ARG A 192 18.34 6.57 5.99
CA ARG A 192 18.28 5.17 5.54
C ARG A 192 19.53 4.37 5.96
N GLU A 193 20.71 4.96 5.81
CA GLU A 193 21.98 4.36 6.23
C GLU A 193 22.04 4.15 7.77
N ALA A 194 21.39 5.02 8.53
CA ALA A 194 21.34 4.96 9.99
C ALA A 194 20.16 4.16 10.56
N LEU A 195 19.25 3.64 9.72
CA LEU A 195 18.13 2.85 10.20
C LEU A 195 18.65 1.57 10.89
N PRO A 196 18.02 1.16 12.01
CA PRO A 196 18.29 -0.16 12.55
C PRO A 196 17.85 -1.24 11.53
N PRO A 197 18.39 -2.46 11.64
CA PRO A 197 17.91 -3.57 10.82
C PRO A 197 16.40 -3.81 11.06
N PRO A 198 15.63 -4.27 10.05
CA PRO A 198 14.18 -4.43 10.17
C PRO A 198 13.74 -5.26 11.40
N GLU A 199 14.54 -6.27 11.77
CA GLU A 199 14.29 -7.17 12.91
C GLU A 199 14.24 -6.43 14.25
N ALA A 200 14.84 -5.24 14.36
CA ALA A 200 14.79 -4.42 15.55
C ALA A 200 13.40 -3.81 15.80
N ALA A 201 12.57 -3.67 14.77
CA ALA A 201 11.19 -3.20 14.94
C ALA A 201 10.34 -4.33 15.53
N LEU A 202 9.70 -4.07 16.68
CA LEU A 202 8.94 -5.07 17.42
C LEU A 202 7.45 -5.04 17.11
N ASN A 203 6.95 -3.96 16.50
CA ASN A 203 5.55 -3.81 16.16
C ASN A 203 5.33 -2.81 15.02
N LEU A 204 4.12 -2.80 14.47
CA LEU A 204 3.79 -1.96 13.31
C LEU A 204 3.81 -0.45 13.61
N ASN A 205 3.62 -0.02 14.86
CA ASN A 205 3.71 1.40 15.22
C ASN A 205 5.18 1.89 15.19
N GLU A 206 6.13 1.04 15.58
CA GLU A 206 7.57 1.36 15.46
C GLU A 206 8.00 1.45 14.00
N ILE A 207 7.49 0.56 13.14
CA ILE A 207 7.71 0.64 11.68
C ILE A 207 7.16 1.95 11.13
N GLU A 208 5.95 2.34 11.50
CA GLU A 208 5.37 3.63 11.10
C GLU A 208 6.25 4.81 11.57
N LYS A 209 6.69 4.80 12.83
CA LYS A 209 7.57 5.83 13.39
C LYS A 209 8.93 5.91 12.69
N LEU A 210 9.51 4.78 12.29
CA LEU A 210 10.76 4.75 11.54
C LEU A 210 10.56 5.17 10.08
N ALA A 211 9.43 4.82 9.48
CA ALA A 211 9.10 5.29 8.13
C ALA A 211 8.96 6.82 8.08
N THR A 212 8.42 7.48 9.11
CA THR A 212 8.27 8.95 9.10
C THR A 212 9.60 9.70 9.11
N THR A 213 10.70 9.09 9.55
CA THR A 213 12.03 9.71 9.48
C THR A 213 12.62 9.63 8.07
N VAL A 214 12.15 8.69 7.24
CA VAL A 214 12.67 8.38 5.91
C VAL A 214 11.82 9.00 4.81
N LEU A 215 10.50 8.98 4.96
CA LEU A 215 9.58 9.46 3.94
C LEU A 215 9.75 10.98 3.72
N THR A 216 9.44 11.43 2.51
CA THR A 216 9.24 12.86 2.26
C THR A 216 7.94 13.31 2.94
N ASN A 217 7.81 14.62 3.18
CA ASN A 217 6.56 15.17 3.73
C ASN A 217 5.34 14.81 2.86
N VAL A 218 5.50 14.87 1.53
CA VAL A 218 4.44 14.53 0.56
C VAL A 218 4.07 13.05 0.63
N ALA A 219 5.06 12.14 0.64
CA ALA A 219 4.81 10.71 0.70
C ALA A 219 4.11 10.32 2.01
N TYR A 220 4.60 10.82 3.14
CA TYR A 220 3.98 10.57 4.44
C TYR A 220 2.56 11.14 4.50
N ALA A 221 2.34 12.38 4.08
CA ALA A 221 1.01 12.98 4.05
C ALA A 221 0.02 12.21 3.17
N TYR A 222 0.44 11.76 2.00
CA TYR A 222 -0.40 10.96 1.11
C TYR A 222 -0.78 9.60 1.73
N TYR A 223 0.17 8.90 2.35
CA TYR A 223 -0.10 7.61 3.00
C TYR A 223 -0.92 7.75 4.28
N ALA A 224 -0.59 8.72 5.13
CA ALA A 224 -1.19 8.89 6.44
C ALA A 224 -2.56 9.57 6.38
N SER A 225 -2.84 10.40 5.36
CA SER A 225 -4.09 11.14 5.24
C SER A 225 -5.33 10.23 5.17
N ALA A 226 -6.42 10.76 5.71
CA ALA A 226 -7.78 10.22 5.69
C ALA A 226 -8.78 11.31 5.26
N GLY A 227 -10.06 10.95 5.15
CA GLY A 227 -11.13 11.87 4.76
C GLY A 227 -11.46 12.85 5.88
N ASP A 228 -11.68 14.10 5.52
CA ASP A 228 -12.15 15.20 6.38
C ASP A 228 -11.39 15.28 7.72
N ASP A 229 -12.07 15.01 8.84
CA ASP A 229 -11.53 15.13 10.21
C ASP A 229 -10.83 13.85 10.70
N GLU A 230 -10.72 12.84 9.84
CA GLU A 230 -10.08 11.54 10.09
C GLU A 230 -10.75 10.70 11.20
N TYR A 231 -12.03 10.94 11.54
CA TYR A 231 -12.74 10.19 12.59
C TYR A 231 -12.82 8.69 12.29
N THR A 232 -13.27 8.31 11.09
CA THR A 232 -13.35 6.92 10.65
C THR A 232 -11.98 6.26 10.64
N PHE A 233 -10.92 6.99 10.29
CA PHE A 233 -9.56 6.46 10.32
C PHE A 233 -9.14 6.02 11.73
N HIS A 234 -9.40 6.85 12.74
CA HIS A 234 -9.15 6.51 14.13
C HIS A 234 -10.07 5.40 14.63
N GLU A 235 -11.37 5.52 14.35
CA GLU A 235 -12.41 4.58 14.76
C GLU A 235 -12.14 3.16 14.25
N ASN A 236 -11.66 3.01 13.01
CA ASN A 236 -11.26 1.71 12.46
C ASN A 236 -10.29 0.93 13.37
N SER A 237 -9.34 1.60 14.02
CA SER A 237 -8.39 0.95 14.93
C SER A 237 -8.95 0.82 16.35
N ASP A 238 -9.71 1.83 16.79
CA ASP A 238 -10.28 1.87 18.13
C ASP A 238 -11.38 0.82 18.33
N ALA A 239 -12.19 0.53 17.32
CA ALA A 239 -13.27 -0.46 17.36
C ALA A 239 -12.82 -1.84 17.83
N TYR A 240 -11.64 -2.30 17.41
CA TYR A 240 -11.07 -3.58 17.85
C TYR A 240 -10.94 -3.71 19.37
N LYS A 241 -10.88 -2.59 20.12
CA LYS A 241 -10.79 -2.57 21.60
C LYS A 241 -12.14 -2.84 22.30
N ARG A 242 -13.26 -2.87 21.55
CA ARG A 242 -14.58 -3.31 22.02
C ARG A 242 -14.73 -4.83 22.00
N TYR A 243 -13.82 -5.54 21.33
CA TYR A 243 -13.86 -7.00 21.19
C TYR A 243 -12.83 -7.68 22.10
N TRP A 244 -13.32 -8.44 23.08
CA TRP A 244 -12.50 -9.14 24.09
C TRP A 244 -12.49 -10.64 23.88
N PHE A 245 -11.34 -11.28 24.10
CA PHE A 245 -11.21 -12.73 23.96
C PHE A 245 -11.78 -13.51 25.16
N ARG A 246 -12.21 -14.74 24.88
CA ARG A 246 -12.60 -15.76 25.84
C ARG A 246 -11.66 -16.98 25.72
N PRO A 247 -10.41 -16.89 26.21
CA PRO A 247 -9.40 -17.93 26.01
C PRO A 247 -9.77 -19.26 26.68
N ARG A 248 -9.35 -20.36 26.05
CA ARG A 248 -9.53 -21.72 26.56
C ARG A 248 -8.22 -22.28 27.08
N VAL A 249 -8.19 -22.55 28.38
CA VAL A 249 -7.00 -23.10 29.06
C VAL A 249 -6.97 -24.63 28.97
N MET A 250 -5.81 -25.23 29.27
CA MET A 250 -5.59 -26.69 29.26
C MET A 250 -5.73 -27.36 27.88
N ASN A 251 -5.70 -26.59 26.79
CA ASN A 251 -5.63 -27.10 25.42
C ASN A 251 -4.17 -27.38 25.01
N LYS A 252 -3.95 -28.41 24.19
CA LYS A 252 -2.63 -28.71 23.62
C LYS A 252 -2.33 -27.73 22.49
N VAL A 253 -1.37 -26.82 22.69
CA VAL A 253 -1.06 -25.72 21.75
C VAL A 253 0.40 -25.68 21.30
N SER A 254 1.15 -26.77 21.49
CA SER A 254 2.56 -26.84 21.13
C SER A 254 2.81 -26.83 19.60
N ARG A 255 1.82 -27.27 18.81
CA ARG A 255 1.84 -27.24 17.35
C ARG A 255 0.63 -26.46 16.86
N ILE A 256 0.85 -25.50 15.96
CA ILE A 256 -0.21 -24.70 15.34
C ILE A 256 0.04 -24.56 13.85
N SER A 257 -1.00 -24.21 13.11
CA SER A 257 -0.94 -23.81 11.71
C SER A 257 -1.75 -22.53 11.50
N THR A 258 -1.15 -21.58 10.79
CA THR A 258 -1.82 -20.35 10.32
C THR A 258 -2.21 -20.43 8.85
N ALA A 259 -1.96 -21.58 8.20
CA ALA A 259 -2.32 -21.78 6.80
C ALA A 259 -3.84 -21.70 6.59
N SER A 260 -4.25 -21.12 5.48
CA SER A 260 -5.65 -20.97 5.07
C SER A 260 -5.75 -20.93 3.54
N SER A 261 -6.90 -20.53 3.01
CA SER A 261 -7.11 -20.22 1.61
C SER A 261 -7.93 -18.93 1.45
N MET A 262 -7.87 -18.31 0.27
CA MET A 262 -8.73 -17.20 -0.13
C MET A 262 -9.15 -17.44 -1.58
N LEU A 263 -10.44 -17.66 -1.84
CA LEU A 263 -11.00 -18.07 -3.13
C LEU A 263 -10.32 -19.33 -3.70
N GLY A 264 -10.06 -20.30 -2.81
CA GLY A 264 -9.36 -21.53 -3.14
C GLY A 264 -7.84 -21.38 -3.34
N VAL A 265 -7.30 -20.16 -3.31
CA VAL A 265 -5.85 -19.90 -3.39
C VAL A 265 -5.21 -20.14 -2.03
N PRO A 266 -4.20 -21.03 -1.91
CA PRO A 266 -3.52 -21.25 -0.63
C PRO A 266 -2.78 -20.02 -0.13
N THR A 267 -2.80 -19.80 1.19
CA THR A 267 -1.98 -18.79 1.85
C THR A 267 -1.40 -19.31 3.17
N SER A 268 -0.21 -18.86 3.53
CA SER A 268 0.49 -19.25 4.76
C SER A 268 -0.02 -18.50 6.00
N LEU A 269 -0.82 -17.46 5.83
CA LEU A 269 -1.31 -16.58 6.90
C LEU A 269 -2.66 -15.99 6.45
N PRO A 270 -3.67 -15.83 7.31
CA PRO A 270 -5.00 -15.36 6.90
C PRO A 270 -5.04 -13.82 6.76
N VAL A 271 -4.01 -13.25 6.14
CA VAL A 271 -3.91 -11.83 5.82
C VAL A 271 -3.50 -11.67 4.36
N PHE A 272 -3.87 -10.53 3.78
CA PHE A 272 -3.46 -10.16 2.42
C PHE A 272 -2.98 -8.72 2.39
N VAL A 273 -2.14 -8.38 1.42
CA VAL A 273 -1.77 -6.99 1.17
C VAL A 273 -2.92 -6.31 0.42
N CYS A 274 -3.49 -5.26 1.01
CA CYS A 274 -4.54 -4.48 0.34
C CYS A 274 -3.97 -3.79 -0.91
N PRO A 275 -4.78 -3.62 -1.97
CA PRO A 275 -4.44 -2.71 -3.06
C PRO A 275 -4.14 -1.31 -2.52
N ALA A 276 -2.95 -0.82 -2.82
CA ALA A 276 -2.50 0.51 -2.44
C ALA A 276 -1.75 1.14 -3.62
N ALA A 277 -2.13 2.37 -3.96
CA ALA A 277 -1.54 3.12 -5.06
C ALA A 277 -0.23 3.81 -4.65
N LEU A 278 0.64 4.00 -5.64
CA LEU A 278 1.85 4.83 -5.55
C LEU A 278 2.88 4.41 -4.49
N ALA A 279 3.20 3.11 -4.40
CA ALA A 279 4.21 2.64 -3.45
C ALA A 279 5.62 3.25 -3.71
N ARG A 280 5.91 3.72 -4.93
CA ARG A 280 7.15 4.43 -5.30
C ARG A 280 7.34 5.76 -4.57
N LEU A 281 6.27 6.38 -4.07
CA LEU A 281 6.38 7.55 -3.21
C LEU A 281 7.20 7.27 -1.95
N GLY A 282 7.14 6.04 -1.43
CA GLY A 282 7.87 5.65 -0.23
C GLY A 282 9.25 5.07 -0.50
N HIS A 283 9.40 4.33 -1.59
CA HIS A 283 10.63 3.65 -1.94
C HIS A 283 10.70 3.36 -3.45
N PRO A 284 11.84 3.59 -4.14
CA PRO A 284 11.94 3.43 -5.60
C PRO A 284 11.49 2.06 -6.15
N GLY A 285 11.71 1.00 -5.38
CA GLY A 285 11.24 -0.36 -5.69
C GLY A 285 9.72 -0.58 -5.65
N GLY A 286 8.93 0.39 -5.19
CA GLY A 286 7.48 0.44 -5.35
C GLY A 286 6.73 -0.85 -4.99
N GLU A 287 5.74 -1.19 -5.81
CA GLU A 287 4.93 -2.40 -5.65
C GLU A 287 5.74 -3.69 -5.90
N VAL A 288 6.83 -3.63 -6.67
CA VAL A 288 7.74 -4.77 -6.91
C VAL A 288 8.32 -5.31 -5.61
N ASN A 289 8.74 -4.43 -4.69
CA ASN A 289 9.19 -4.85 -3.35
C ASN A 289 8.11 -5.64 -2.59
N ILE A 290 6.86 -5.20 -2.71
CA ILE A 290 5.72 -5.81 -2.04
C ILE A 290 5.43 -7.18 -2.66
N VAL A 291 5.50 -7.30 -3.99
CA VAL A 291 5.34 -8.57 -4.72
C VAL A 291 6.38 -9.58 -4.26
N GLN A 292 7.65 -9.18 -4.18
CA GLN A 292 8.73 -10.06 -3.74
C GLN A 292 8.57 -10.51 -2.29
N ALA A 293 8.19 -9.59 -1.38
CA ALA A 293 7.95 -9.89 0.02
C ALA A 293 6.76 -10.84 0.20
N ALA A 294 5.63 -10.56 -0.45
CA ALA A 294 4.44 -11.41 -0.41
C ALA A 294 4.74 -12.83 -0.91
N ALA A 295 5.57 -12.96 -1.95
CA ALA A 295 6.02 -14.25 -2.47
C ALA A 295 6.86 -15.03 -1.46
N LYS A 296 7.78 -14.36 -0.75
CA LYS A 296 8.66 -15.00 0.26
C LYS A 296 7.89 -15.39 1.51
N GLU A 297 6.88 -14.61 1.90
CA GLU A 297 6.08 -14.87 3.09
C GLU A 297 4.83 -15.72 2.80
N GLY A 298 4.51 -16.01 1.53
CA GLY A 298 3.41 -16.90 1.14
C GLY A 298 2.01 -16.30 1.32
N ILE A 299 1.88 -14.98 1.16
CA ILE A 299 0.59 -14.27 1.24
C ILE A 299 0.19 -13.68 -0.11
N ILE A 300 -1.10 -13.37 -0.24
CA ILE A 300 -1.67 -12.80 -1.47
C ILE A 300 -1.51 -11.27 -1.43
N GLN A 301 -1.22 -10.67 -2.58
CA GLN A 301 -1.23 -9.23 -2.77
C GLN A 301 -2.33 -8.81 -3.75
N GLY A 302 -3.10 -7.80 -3.37
CA GLY A 302 -3.93 -7.02 -4.28
C GLY A 302 -3.09 -5.91 -4.94
N ILE A 303 -3.10 -5.88 -6.27
CA ILE A 303 -2.44 -4.84 -7.08
C ILE A 303 -3.47 -3.75 -7.40
N SER A 304 -3.14 -2.49 -7.09
CA SER A 304 -3.97 -1.33 -7.44
C SER A 304 -3.89 -1.04 -8.94
N ILE A 305 -5.00 -0.64 -9.57
CA ILE A 305 -5.00 -0.03 -10.91
C ILE A 305 -4.10 1.23 -10.96
N ASN A 306 -4.00 1.95 -9.85
CA ASN A 306 -3.15 3.13 -9.71
C ASN A 306 -1.80 2.78 -9.05
N ALA A 307 -1.28 1.56 -9.26
CA ALA A 307 0.08 1.21 -8.86
C ALA A 307 1.11 2.10 -9.57
N SER A 308 2.20 2.44 -8.89
CA SER A 308 3.31 3.20 -9.52
C SER A 308 4.23 2.34 -10.38
N CYS A 309 4.28 1.02 -10.14
CA CYS A 309 4.89 0.04 -11.03
C CYS A 309 3.89 -0.43 -12.08
N SER A 310 4.37 -0.68 -13.30
CA SER A 310 3.53 -1.24 -14.35
C SER A 310 3.19 -2.71 -14.11
N LEU A 311 2.18 -3.21 -14.83
CA LEU A 311 1.85 -4.63 -14.83
C LEU A 311 3.00 -5.50 -15.34
N ASP A 312 3.84 -5.00 -16.25
CA ASP A 312 4.98 -5.74 -16.79
C ASP A 312 6.14 -5.79 -15.79
N GLU A 313 6.43 -4.69 -15.08
CA GLU A 313 7.37 -4.67 -13.96
C GLU A 313 6.94 -5.65 -12.86
N ILE A 314 5.64 -5.65 -12.53
CA ILE A 314 5.05 -6.57 -11.55
C ILE A 314 5.14 -8.02 -12.03
N ALA A 315 4.84 -8.29 -13.30
CA ALA A 315 4.93 -9.64 -13.87
C ALA A 315 6.37 -10.16 -13.87
N ALA A 316 7.35 -9.31 -14.17
CA ALA A 316 8.77 -9.67 -14.14
C ALA A 316 9.27 -9.99 -12.72
N ALA A 317 8.74 -9.32 -11.70
CA ALA A 317 9.09 -9.57 -10.30
C ALA A 317 8.37 -10.78 -9.66
N ARG A 318 7.29 -11.24 -10.28
CA ARG A 318 6.41 -12.30 -9.77
C ARG A 318 7.10 -13.66 -9.84
N LYS A 319 7.09 -14.42 -8.74
CA LYS A 319 7.54 -15.82 -8.76
C LYS A 319 6.56 -16.70 -9.55
N PRO A 320 7.02 -17.81 -10.18
CA PRO A 320 6.11 -18.76 -10.83
C PRO A 320 4.99 -19.20 -9.89
N ASN A 321 3.75 -19.16 -10.37
CA ASN A 321 2.53 -19.50 -9.62
C ASN A 321 2.22 -18.63 -8.39
N GLN A 322 2.94 -17.54 -8.14
CA GLN A 322 2.60 -16.60 -7.06
C GLN A 322 1.20 -16.02 -7.31
N PRO A 323 0.26 -16.10 -6.36
CA PRO A 323 -1.06 -15.53 -6.55
C PRO A 323 -1.06 -14.01 -6.37
N LEU A 324 -1.61 -13.31 -7.35
CA LEU A 324 -1.93 -11.88 -7.27
C LEU A 324 -3.42 -11.71 -7.56
N MET A 325 -4.04 -10.73 -6.90
CA MET A 325 -5.38 -10.24 -7.20
C MET A 325 -5.26 -8.83 -7.76
N PHE A 326 -6.19 -8.41 -8.61
CA PHE A 326 -6.14 -7.08 -9.23
C PHE A 326 -7.32 -6.24 -8.80
N GLN A 327 -7.07 -5.01 -8.39
CA GLN A 327 -8.09 -4.06 -7.99
C GLN A 327 -8.34 -3.06 -9.11
N ILE A 328 -9.62 -2.82 -9.41
CA ILE A 328 -10.05 -1.92 -10.47
C ILE A 328 -11.05 -0.89 -9.95
N TYR A 329 -10.98 0.31 -10.53
CA TYR A 329 -12.10 1.24 -10.63
C TYR A 329 -12.60 1.20 -12.07
N LEU A 330 -13.91 1.12 -12.28
CA LEU A 330 -14.45 1.17 -13.63
C LEU A 330 -14.22 2.57 -14.20
N ASP A 331 -13.70 2.62 -15.42
CA ASP A 331 -13.46 3.86 -16.16
C ASP A 331 -14.78 4.33 -16.77
N ARG A 332 -15.03 5.64 -16.79
CA ARG A 332 -16.18 6.22 -17.51
C ARG A 332 -16.23 5.74 -18.96
N HIS A 333 -15.07 5.57 -19.58
CA HIS A 333 -14.92 4.92 -20.87
C HIS A 333 -14.70 3.41 -20.71
N ARG A 334 -15.81 2.68 -20.61
CA ARG A 334 -15.84 1.22 -20.37
C ARG A 334 -14.91 0.35 -21.22
N PRO A 335 -14.63 0.65 -22.51
CA PRO A 335 -13.62 -0.08 -23.28
C PRO A 335 -12.21 -0.10 -22.64
N ASN A 336 -11.83 0.91 -21.85
CA ASN A 336 -10.56 0.90 -21.11
C ASN A 336 -10.54 -0.20 -20.05
N SER A 337 -11.59 -0.28 -19.24
CA SER A 337 -11.75 -1.33 -18.23
C SER A 337 -11.83 -2.71 -18.88
N GLU A 338 -12.53 -2.87 -20.00
CA GLU A 338 -12.59 -4.15 -20.73
C GLU A 338 -11.19 -4.63 -21.13
N ARG A 339 -10.38 -3.78 -21.77
CA ARG A 339 -9.00 -4.14 -22.17
C ARG A 339 -8.15 -4.54 -20.97
N LEU A 340 -8.27 -3.81 -19.87
CA LEU A 340 -7.52 -4.08 -18.65
C LEU A 340 -7.92 -5.42 -18.01
N LEU A 341 -9.23 -5.69 -17.89
CA LEU A 341 -9.73 -6.95 -17.33
C LEU A 341 -9.27 -8.17 -18.14
N ARG A 342 -9.34 -8.10 -19.48
CA ARG A 342 -8.85 -9.16 -20.36
C ARG A 342 -7.34 -9.38 -20.21
N ARG A 343 -6.55 -8.30 -20.07
CA ARG A 343 -5.11 -8.38 -19.80
C ARG A 343 -4.84 -9.08 -18.47
N VAL A 344 -5.49 -8.64 -17.40
CA VAL A 344 -5.30 -9.19 -16.04
C VAL A 344 -5.65 -10.67 -15.97
N GLU A 345 -6.71 -11.11 -16.64
CA GLU A 345 -7.07 -12.52 -16.74
C GLU A 345 -6.01 -13.33 -17.51
N ARG A 346 -5.57 -12.83 -18.67
CA ARG A 346 -4.50 -13.44 -19.47
C ARG A 346 -3.19 -13.55 -18.68
N ASP A 347 -2.86 -12.52 -17.89
CA ASP A 347 -1.64 -12.47 -17.08
C ASP A 347 -1.75 -13.35 -15.81
N GLY A 348 -2.86 -14.08 -15.64
CA GLY A 348 -3.00 -15.15 -14.65
C GLY A 348 -3.23 -14.64 -13.23
N TYR A 349 -3.83 -13.46 -13.07
CA TYR A 349 -4.36 -13.01 -11.77
C TYR A 349 -5.50 -13.93 -11.30
N LYS A 350 -5.75 -13.97 -10.00
CA LYS A 350 -6.65 -14.96 -9.37
C LYS A 350 -8.04 -14.43 -9.03
N ALA A 351 -8.20 -13.12 -8.93
CA ALA A 351 -9.48 -12.47 -8.70
C ALA A 351 -9.40 -10.99 -9.06
N ILE A 352 -10.57 -10.38 -9.24
CA ILE A 352 -10.77 -8.95 -9.40
C ILE A 352 -11.40 -8.39 -8.12
N MET A 353 -10.84 -7.30 -7.59
CA MET A 353 -11.45 -6.48 -6.54
C MET A 353 -12.04 -5.23 -7.18
N LEU A 354 -13.35 -5.18 -7.35
CA LEU A 354 -14.05 -3.97 -7.80
C LEU A 354 -14.22 -3.04 -6.59
N THR A 355 -13.53 -1.90 -6.59
CA THR A 355 -13.64 -0.93 -5.50
C THR A 355 -14.82 0.01 -5.73
N VAL A 356 -15.74 0.08 -4.77
CA VAL A 356 -16.99 0.85 -4.86
C VAL A 356 -17.12 1.98 -3.82
N ASP A 357 -16.17 2.09 -2.88
CA ASP A 357 -16.18 3.09 -1.80
C ASP A 357 -15.48 4.41 -2.14
N SER A 358 -15.04 4.61 -3.38
CA SER A 358 -14.34 5.82 -3.84
C SER A 358 -14.81 6.31 -5.21
N ALA A 359 -16.12 6.25 -5.47
CA ALA A 359 -16.76 6.83 -6.67
C ALA A 359 -16.32 8.29 -6.90
N VAL A 360 -16.23 9.06 -5.82
CA VAL A 360 -15.66 10.41 -5.77
C VAL A 360 -14.46 10.39 -4.81
N PRO A 361 -13.36 11.11 -5.10
CA PRO A 361 -12.23 11.18 -4.20
C PRO A 361 -12.62 11.84 -2.86
N GLY A 362 -12.31 11.17 -1.75
CA GLY A 362 -12.45 11.74 -0.41
C GLY A 362 -11.54 12.97 -0.22
N LYS A 363 -11.97 13.90 0.63
CA LYS A 363 -11.24 15.15 0.90
C LYS A 363 -10.12 14.89 1.90
N ARG A 364 -8.90 14.75 1.40
CA ARG A 364 -7.70 14.44 2.21
C ARG A 364 -6.91 15.69 2.55
N GLU A 365 -7.29 16.38 3.62
CA GLU A 365 -6.76 17.72 3.93
C GLU A 365 -5.25 17.74 4.19
N ARG A 366 -4.71 16.73 4.89
CA ARG A 366 -3.25 16.60 5.11
C ARG A 366 -2.49 16.49 3.79
N ASP A 367 -3.04 15.76 2.82
CA ASP A 367 -2.43 15.56 1.50
C ASP A 367 -2.50 16.83 0.64
N GLN A 368 -3.60 17.60 0.72
CA GLN A 368 -3.71 18.90 0.06
C GLN A 368 -2.70 19.90 0.62
N ARG A 369 -2.53 19.96 1.95
CA ARG A 369 -1.57 20.86 2.60
C ARG A 369 -0.11 20.48 2.37
N ALA A 370 0.20 19.20 2.15
CA ALA A 370 1.59 18.79 1.94
C ALA A 370 2.22 19.39 0.66
N LYS A 371 1.41 19.96 -0.24
CA LYS A 371 1.84 20.62 -1.47
C LYS A 371 1.85 22.16 -1.42
N GLY A 372 1.52 22.80 -0.29
CA GLY A 372 1.55 24.28 -0.17
C GLY A 372 1.21 24.85 1.22
N ASP A 373 1.56 26.11 1.44
CA ASP A 373 1.27 26.84 2.69
C ASP A 373 -0.24 27.08 2.91
N PHE A 374 -0.62 27.46 4.14
CA PHE A 374 -1.96 27.83 4.62
C PHE A 374 -2.60 29.06 3.92
N GLN A 375 -2.29 29.31 2.66
CA GLN A 375 -2.95 30.34 1.87
C GLN A 375 -4.29 29.79 1.35
N ALA A 376 -5.38 30.53 1.58
CA ALA A 376 -6.66 30.22 0.96
C ALA A 376 -6.48 30.13 -0.57
N PRO A 377 -7.18 29.24 -1.29
CA PRO A 377 -7.24 29.34 -2.74
C PRO A 377 -7.72 30.76 -3.05
N ALA A 378 -6.93 31.52 -3.81
CA ALA A 378 -7.34 32.87 -4.22
C ALA A 378 -8.70 32.76 -4.91
N THR A 379 -9.73 33.32 -4.29
CA THR A 379 -11.07 33.44 -4.88
C THR A 379 -11.06 34.58 -5.88
N SER A 380 -10.51 34.35 -7.07
CA SER A 380 -10.63 35.29 -8.19
C SER A 380 -10.08 34.71 -9.49
N GLY A 381 -10.99 34.30 -10.38
CA GLY A 381 -10.69 33.92 -11.78
C GLY A 381 -11.33 32.61 -12.19
N ALA A 382 -11.79 32.51 -13.44
CA ALA A 382 -12.61 31.41 -13.99
C ALA A 382 -11.96 30.00 -14.01
N ASP A 383 -10.81 29.81 -13.38
CA ASP A 383 -10.03 28.56 -13.31
C ASP A 383 -9.73 28.12 -11.84
N GLY A 384 -10.58 28.51 -10.89
CA GLY A 384 -10.38 28.41 -9.43
C GLY A 384 -10.27 27.01 -8.82
N GLN A 385 -9.25 26.22 -9.18
CA GLN A 385 -8.85 25.03 -8.44
C GLN A 385 -7.64 25.34 -7.55
N GLY A 386 -7.81 25.23 -6.22
CA GLY A 386 -6.71 25.25 -5.27
C GLY A 386 -5.71 24.12 -5.52
N ALA A 387 -4.54 24.15 -4.87
CA ALA A 387 -3.52 23.12 -5.04
C ALA A 387 -4.06 21.71 -4.69
N LEU A 388 -4.24 20.86 -5.70
CA LEU A 388 -4.74 19.48 -5.54
C LEU A 388 -3.70 18.61 -4.83
N GLY A 389 -4.14 17.87 -3.80
CA GLY A 389 -3.34 16.81 -3.15
C GLY A 389 -2.94 15.69 -4.14
N VAL A 390 -2.01 14.81 -3.77
CA VAL A 390 -1.67 13.64 -4.60
C VAL A 390 -2.91 12.78 -4.86
N ALA A 391 -3.80 12.67 -3.87
CA ALA A 391 -5.09 12.00 -3.95
C ALA A 391 -5.94 12.36 -5.15
N GLN A 392 -6.15 13.66 -5.30
CA GLN A 392 -7.07 14.23 -6.26
C GLN A 392 -6.45 14.20 -7.66
N ALA A 393 -5.11 14.31 -7.73
CA ALA A 393 -4.38 14.27 -8.99
C ALA A 393 -4.43 12.90 -9.69
N ILE A 394 -4.59 11.79 -8.96
CA ILE A 394 -4.66 10.44 -9.57
C ILE A 394 -6.10 9.91 -9.70
N SER A 395 -7.08 10.79 -9.57
CA SER A 395 -8.50 10.45 -9.54
C SER A 395 -9.25 11.18 -10.67
N GLY A 396 -10.55 10.88 -10.84
CA GLY A 396 -11.45 11.58 -11.76
C GLY A 396 -11.79 10.81 -13.03
N TYR A 397 -10.98 9.82 -13.41
CA TYR A 397 -11.28 8.91 -14.53
C TYR A 397 -12.33 7.86 -14.15
N GLN A 398 -12.43 7.52 -12.86
CA GLN A 398 -13.37 6.51 -12.41
C GLN A 398 -14.82 6.98 -12.63
N ASP A 399 -15.68 6.01 -12.94
CA ASP A 399 -17.10 6.20 -13.14
C ASP A 399 -17.82 6.34 -11.79
N PRO A 400 -18.44 7.48 -11.48
CA PRO A 400 -19.18 7.65 -10.23
C PRO A 400 -20.55 6.96 -10.24
N ASP A 401 -21.05 6.58 -11.43
CA ASP A 401 -22.40 6.05 -11.62
C ASP A 401 -22.43 4.50 -11.73
N ILE A 402 -21.39 3.84 -11.20
CA ILE A 402 -21.38 2.38 -11.12
C ILE A 402 -22.58 1.87 -10.28
N SER A 403 -23.13 0.74 -10.70
CA SER A 403 -24.31 0.13 -10.08
C SER A 403 -24.19 -1.39 -10.04
N TRP A 404 -25.15 -2.05 -9.39
CA TRP A 404 -25.19 -3.50 -9.33
C TRP A 404 -25.40 -4.18 -10.69
N ASP A 405 -25.94 -3.47 -11.69
CA ASP A 405 -26.10 -3.98 -13.05
C ASP A 405 -24.75 -4.18 -13.75
N ASP A 406 -23.72 -3.44 -13.34
CA ASP A 406 -22.36 -3.57 -13.89
C ASP A 406 -21.74 -4.94 -13.60
N ILE A 407 -22.23 -5.66 -12.59
CA ILE A 407 -21.76 -7.02 -12.29
C ILE A 407 -22.00 -7.96 -13.48
N ALA A 408 -23.18 -7.87 -14.11
CA ALA A 408 -23.50 -8.68 -15.29
C ALA A 408 -22.59 -8.34 -16.46
N TRP A 409 -22.27 -7.06 -16.65
CA TRP A 409 -21.34 -6.61 -17.68
C TRP A 409 -19.91 -7.12 -17.42
N ILE A 410 -19.38 -7.00 -16.20
CA ILE A 410 -18.04 -7.52 -15.85
C ILE A 410 -17.97 -9.03 -16.13
N ARG A 411 -18.99 -9.79 -15.71
CA ARG A 411 -19.07 -11.24 -15.95
C ARG A 411 -19.11 -11.62 -17.43
N SER A 412 -19.61 -10.74 -18.30
CA SER A 412 -19.58 -10.97 -19.75
C SER A 412 -18.17 -10.87 -20.36
N ILE A 413 -17.23 -10.24 -19.65
CA ILE A 413 -15.88 -9.94 -20.13
C ILE A 413 -14.83 -10.88 -19.53
N THR A 414 -15.02 -11.33 -18.29
CA THR A 414 -14.02 -12.12 -17.56
C THR A 414 -14.63 -13.26 -16.75
N SER A 415 -13.88 -14.36 -16.63
CA SER A 415 -14.25 -15.51 -15.79
C SER A 415 -13.62 -15.47 -14.39
N LEU A 416 -12.79 -14.48 -14.10
CA LEU A 416 -12.15 -14.35 -12.79
C LEU A 416 -13.20 -14.15 -11.68
N PRO A 417 -12.95 -14.72 -10.48
CA PRO A 417 -13.72 -14.40 -9.29
C PRO A 417 -13.78 -12.89 -9.03
N LEU A 418 -14.94 -12.39 -8.64
CA LEU A 418 -15.20 -10.99 -8.37
C LEU A 418 -15.43 -10.77 -6.87
N ILE A 419 -14.70 -9.80 -6.32
CA ILE A 419 -14.84 -9.33 -4.94
C ILE A 419 -15.29 -7.87 -4.99
N ILE A 420 -16.37 -7.54 -4.28
CA ILE A 420 -16.80 -6.14 -4.10
C ILE A 420 -16.07 -5.55 -2.90
N LYS A 421 -15.15 -4.62 -3.14
CA LYS A 421 -14.36 -3.96 -2.10
C LYS A 421 -14.97 -2.61 -1.75
N GLY A 422 -15.20 -2.36 -0.47
CA GLY A 422 -15.74 -1.08 0.02
C GLY A 422 -17.18 -1.16 0.54
N VAL A 423 -17.66 -2.36 0.84
CA VAL A 423 -18.99 -2.56 1.43
C VAL A 423 -18.97 -2.07 2.88
N GLN A 424 -19.99 -1.32 3.28
CA GLN A 424 -20.03 -0.63 4.59
C GLN A 424 -21.29 -0.92 5.42
N CYS A 425 -22.18 -1.78 4.93
CA CYS A 425 -23.37 -2.24 5.65
C CYS A 425 -23.73 -3.69 5.28
N VAL A 426 -24.55 -4.33 6.10
CA VAL A 426 -24.99 -5.73 5.90
C VAL A 426 -25.82 -5.86 4.62
N GLU A 427 -26.68 -4.89 4.34
CA GLU A 427 -27.61 -4.90 3.20
C GLU A 427 -26.87 -5.02 1.86
N ASP A 428 -25.73 -4.35 1.71
CA ASP A 428 -24.94 -4.43 0.48
C ASP A 428 -24.08 -5.70 0.41
N VAL A 429 -23.77 -6.35 1.55
CA VAL A 429 -23.24 -7.73 1.53
C VAL A 429 -24.29 -8.70 1.00
N GLU A 430 -25.56 -8.54 1.40
CA GLU A 430 -26.66 -9.35 0.90
C GLU A 430 -26.87 -9.16 -0.61
N LYS A 431 -26.82 -7.91 -1.10
CA LYS A 431 -26.88 -7.63 -2.55
C LYS A 431 -25.71 -8.25 -3.30
N ALA A 432 -24.48 -8.11 -2.79
CA ALA A 432 -23.32 -8.74 -3.40
C ALA A 432 -23.52 -10.26 -3.56
N HIS A 433 -24.00 -10.91 -2.50
CA HIS A 433 -24.33 -12.34 -2.54
C HIS A 433 -25.45 -12.67 -3.56
N GLN A 434 -26.52 -11.87 -3.62
CA GLN A 434 -27.62 -12.04 -4.58
C GLN A 434 -27.16 -11.90 -6.03
N HIS A 435 -26.21 -11.01 -6.31
CA HIS A 435 -25.59 -10.83 -7.63
C HIS A 435 -24.53 -11.91 -7.95
N GLY A 436 -24.31 -12.88 -7.05
CA GLY A 436 -23.48 -14.06 -7.32
C GLY A 436 -21.99 -13.74 -7.46
N VAL A 437 -21.49 -12.71 -6.77
CA VAL A 437 -20.04 -12.48 -6.65
C VAL A 437 -19.42 -13.45 -5.64
N GLU A 438 -18.13 -13.72 -5.72
CA GLU A 438 -17.46 -14.71 -4.85
C GLU A 438 -17.05 -14.14 -3.49
N GLY A 439 -17.09 -12.82 -3.30
CA GLY A 439 -16.84 -12.25 -1.99
C GLY A 439 -17.00 -10.73 -1.89
N VAL A 440 -16.78 -10.24 -0.68
CA VAL A 440 -16.77 -8.81 -0.36
C VAL A 440 -15.58 -8.48 0.52
N VAL A 441 -15.06 -7.26 0.40
CA VAL A 441 -14.22 -6.66 1.45
C VAL A 441 -15.06 -5.59 2.14
N ILE A 442 -15.42 -5.84 3.40
CA ILE A 442 -16.00 -4.82 4.27
C ILE A 442 -14.87 -3.82 4.56
N SER A 443 -15.03 -2.60 4.07
CA SER A 443 -13.96 -1.60 4.00
C SER A 443 -14.56 -0.22 3.83
N ASN A 444 -13.87 0.78 4.38
CA ASN A 444 -14.16 2.20 4.17
C ASN A 444 -12.92 2.92 3.63
N HIS A 445 -12.18 2.21 2.77
CA HIS A 445 -10.91 2.65 2.20
C HIS A 445 -9.84 3.02 3.24
N GLY A 446 -9.89 2.41 4.43
CA GLY A 446 -9.04 2.79 5.56
C GLY A 446 -9.28 4.21 6.06
N GLY A 447 -10.54 4.66 6.02
CA GLY A 447 -11.01 5.98 6.42
C GLY A 447 -10.69 7.10 5.43
N ARG A 448 -10.43 6.78 4.16
CA ARG A 448 -9.98 7.76 3.14
C ARG A 448 -11.08 8.34 2.26
N SER A 449 -12.29 7.80 2.39
CA SER A 449 -13.48 8.21 1.63
C SER A 449 -14.44 8.97 2.54
N LEU A 450 -15.61 8.39 2.84
CA LEU A 450 -16.63 8.97 3.71
C LEU A 450 -16.18 8.93 5.18
N ASP A 451 -16.01 10.10 5.79
CA ASP A 451 -15.82 10.19 7.24
C ASP A 451 -17.16 9.91 7.98
N PHE A 452 -17.08 9.42 9.21
CA PHE A 452 -18.19 8.78 9.95
C PHE A 452 -18.75 7.49 9.33
N SER A 453 -18.06 6.89 8.35
CA SER A 453 -18.30 5.48 8.00
C SER A 453 -17.99 4.56 9.19
N PRO A 454 -18.79 3.50 9.42
CA PRO A 454 -18.58 2.57 10.52
C PRO A 454 -17.24 1.82 10.39
N ALA A 455 -16.70 1.37 11.53
CA ALA A 455 -15.54 0.48 11.52
C ALA A 455 -15.90 -0.87 10.87
N PRO A 456 -15.08 -1.39 9.94
CA PRO A 456 -15.37 -2.66 9.26
C PRO A 456 -15.54 -3.86 10.20
N ILE A 457 -14.88 -3.87 11.36
CA ILE A 457 -15.06 -4.92 12.38
C ILE A 457 -16.45 -4.87 13.04
N ASP A 458 -17.04 -3.68 13.18
CA ASP A 458 -18.39 -3.50 13.72
C ASP A 458 -19.43 -4.00 12.71
N VAL A 459 -19.26 -3.69 11.42
CA VAL A 459 -20.11 -4.21 10.33
C VAL A 459 -19.96 -5.73 10.19
N LEU A 460 -18.75 -6.28 10.33
CA LEU A 460 -18.54 -7.73 10.35
C LEU A 460 -19.25 -8.39 11.53
N HIS A 461 -19.19 -7.78 12.71
CA HIS A 461 -19.90 -8.28 13.88
C HIS A 461 -21.42 -8.31 13.66
N GLU A 462 -21.96 -7.22 13.11
CA GLU A 462 -23.37 -7.12 12.75
C GLU A 462 -23.78 -8.18 11.71
N LEU A 463 -22.95 -8.37 10.68
CA LEU A 463 -23.17 -9.38 9.64
C LEU A 463 -23.19 -10.79 10.26
N ASN A 464 -22.26 -11.11 11.15
CA ASN A 464 -22.24 -12.41 11.82
C ASN A 464 -23.47 -12.65 12.70
N GLN A 465 -24.04 -11.59 13.29
CA GLN A 465 -25.28 -11.67 14.08
C GLN A 465 -26.52 -11.84 13.21
N ARG A 466 -26.65 -11.05 12.13
CA ARG A 466 -27.84 -10.99 11.28
C ARG A 466 -27.88 -12.08 10.22
N ARG A 467 -26.72 -12.40 9.65
CA ARG A 467 -26.52 -13.29 8.48
C ARG A 467 -25.30 -14.21 8.65
N PRO A 468 -25.23 -15.04 9.72
CA PRO A 468 -24.12 -15.98 9.90
C PRO A 468 -23.97 -16.97 8.73
N ASP A 469 -25.05 -17.21 7.98
CA ASP A 469 -25.05 -18.01 6.75
C ASP A 469 -24.13 -17.44 5.66
N LEU A 470 -23.95 -16.11 5.62
CA LEU A 470 -23.04 -15.44 4.67
C LEU A 470 -21.59 -15.47 5.15
N THR A 471 -21.32 -15.32 6.44
CA THR A 471 -19.93 -15.39 6.98
C THR A 471 -19.38 -16.81 7.01
N HIS A 472 -20.23 -17.82 6.90
CA HIS A 472 -19.84 -19.25 6.87
C HIS A 472 -20.19 -19.94 5.55
N ASN A 473 -20.40 -19.15 4.48
CA ASN A 473 -20.68 -19.68 3.15
C ASN A 473 -19.40 -20.21 2.48
N SER A 474 -19.45 -21.40 1.89
CA SER A 474 -18.30 -21.98 1.19
C SER A 474 -18.05 -21.42 -0.21
N LYS A 475 -19.03 -20.70 -0.78
CA LYS A 475 -18.98 -20.10 -2.12
C LYS A 475 -18.91 -18.58 -2.12
N PHE A 476 -19.00 -17.96 -0.93
CA PHE A 476 -18.97 -16.52 -0.75
C PHE A 476 -18.08 -16.17 0.44
N GLU A 477 -17.00 -15.46 0.20
CA GLU A 477 -16.01 -15.14 1.23
C GLU A 477 -16.10 -13.67 1.66
N VAL A 478 -16.09 -13.45 2.98
CA VAL A 478 -16.11 -12.11 3.58
C VAL A 478 -14.73 -11.74 4.06
N TYR A 479 -14.17 -10.64 3.58
CA TYR A 479 -12.90 -10.09 4.02
C TYR A 479 -13.14 -8.77 4.75
N VAL A 480 -12.16 -8.33 5.55
CA VAL A 480 -12.16 -7.00 6.17
C VAL A 480 -10.82 -6.32 6.03
N ASP A 481 -10.80 -4.99 5.93
CA ASP A 481 -9.60 -4.18 6.12
C ASP A 481 -9.89 -2.95 7.00
N GLY A 482 -8.88 -2.09 7.20
CA GLY A 482 -9.02 -0.85 7.97
C GLY A 482 -8.63 -0.99 9.44
N GLY A 483 -7.74 -0.12 9.93
CA GLY A 483 -7.40 -0.02 11.35
C GLY A 483 -6.59 -1.17 11.99
N VAL A 484 -6.43 -2.31 11.31
CA VAL A 484 -5.67 -3.48 11.77
C VAL A 484 -4.20 -3.12 12.00
N ARG A 485 -3.70 -3.35 13.21
CA ARG A 485 -2.30 -3.08 13.60
C ARG A 485 -1.65 -4.18 14.44
N ARG A 486 -2.42 -5.18 14.89
CA ARG A 486 -1.93 -6.31 15.67
C ARG A 486 -2.48 -7.63 15.16
N GLY A 487 -1.77 -8.72 15.40
CA GLY A 487 -2.25 -10.09 15.16
C GLY A 487 -3.52 -10.41 15.96
N THR A 488 -3.72 -9.79 17.12
CA THR A 488 -4.99 -9.91 17.87
C THR A 488 -6.17 -9.25 17.15
N ASP A 489 -5.96 -8.21 16.36
CA ASP A 489 -7.01 -7.60 15.52
C ASP A 489 -7.41 -8.60 14.42
N VAL A 490 -6.41 -9.23 13.80
CA VAL A 490 -6.62 -10.32 12.82
C VAL A 490 -7.45 -11.44 13.44
N ILE A 491 -7.05 -11.98 14.59
CA ILE A 491 -7.76 -13.07 15.26
C ILE A 491 -9.21 -12.69 15.60
N LYS A 492 -9.49 -11.46 16.04
CA LYS A 492 -10.87 -11.01 16.31
C LYS A 492 -11.74 -11.07 15.06
N ALA A 493 -11.23 -10.55 13.93
CA ALA A 493 -11.95 -10.58 12.67
C ALA A 493 -12.22 -12.02 12.19
N LEU A 494 -11.22 -12.91 12.30
CA LEU A 494 -11.38 -14.32 11.93
C LEU A 494 -12.42 -15.03 12.81
N CYS A 495 -12.41 -14.79 14.13
CA CYS A 495 -13.45 -15.32 15.01
C CYS A 495 -14.85 -14.86 14.59
N LEU A 496 -15.00 -13.64 14.08
CA LEU A 496 -16.27 -13.09 13.60
C LEU A 496 -16.63 -13.53 12.17
N GLY A 497 -15.86 -14.45 11.57
CA GLY A 497 -16.17 -15.05 10.27
C GLY A 497 -15.53 -14.37 9.06
N ALA A 498 -14.56 -13.46 9.26
CA ALA A 498 -13.73 -13.03 8.14
C ALA A 498 -12.89 -14.20 7.62
N LYS A 499 -12.79 -14.34 6.30
CA LYS A 499 -11.92 -15.29 5.62
C LYS A 499 -10.46 -14.83 5.62
N GLY A 500 -10.24 -13.52 5.56
CA GLY A 500 -8.91 -12.91 5.54
C GLY A 500 -8.96 -11.43 5.90
N VAL A 501 -7.84 -10.92 6.37
CA VAL A 501 -7.73 -9.54 6.90
C VAL A 501 -6.68 -8.75 6.11
N GLY A 502 -7.08 -7.61 5.57
CA GLY A 502 -6.27 -6.78 4.70
C GLY A 502 -5.34 -5.83 5.46
N LEU A 503 -4.10 -5.69 4.98
CA LEU A 503 -3.11 -4.73 5.49
C LEU A 503 -2.74 -3.70 4.41
N GLY A 504 -2.98 -2.42 4.69
CA GLY A 504 -2.63 -1.29 3.80
C GLY A 504 -1.41 -0.51 4.30
N ARG A 505 -1.65 0.58 5.05
CA ARG A 505 -0.60 1.52 5.52
C ARG A 505 0.64 0.84 6.16
N PRO A 506 0.52 -0.18 7.03
CA PRO A 506 1.71 -0.83 7.58
C PRO A 506 2.66 -1.39 6.50
N ILE A 507 2.12 -1.94 5.42
CA ILE A 507 2.91 -2.44 4.29
C ILE A 507 3.63 -1.30 3.57
N LEU A 508 2.94 -0.18 3.32
CA LEU A 508 3.54 1.02 2.71
C LEU A 508 4.65 1.62 3.59
N TYR A 509 4.47 1.63 4.90
CA TYR A 509 5.51 2.10 5.84
C TYR A 509 6.70 1.16 5.90
N GLY A 510 6.48 -0.17 5.92
CA GLY A 510 7.54 -1.16 5.81
C GLY A 510 8.35 -0.98 4.52
N ASN A 511 7.66 -0.82 3.38
CA ASN A 511 8.28 -0.51 2.10
C ASN A 511 9.04 0.82 2.15
N GLY A 512 8.45 1.87 2.72
CA GLY A 512 9.06 3.19 2.83
C GLY A 512 10.37 3.18 3.60
N ALA A 513 10.39 2.51 4.76
CA ALA A 513 11.57 2.45 5.62
C ALA A 513 12.69 1.58 5.02
N TRP A 514 12.41 0.32 4.64
CA TRP A 514 13.45 -0.64 4.26
C TRP A 514 13.22 -1.35 2.92
N GLY A 515 12.21 -0.98 2.14
CA GLY A 515 11.84 -1.68 0.91
C GLY A 515 11.30 -3.08 1.21
N GLU A 516 11.68 -4.06 0.38
CA GLU A 516 11.23 -5.46 0.48
C GLU A 516 11.47 -6.10 1.88
N PRO A 517 12.66 -5.98 2.51
CA PRO A 517 12.89 -6.45 3.87
C PRO A 517 11.90 -5.87 4.91
N GLY A 518 11.52 -4.60 4.76
CA GLY A 518 10.58 -3.96 5.68
C GLY A 518 9.16 -4.48 5.52
N VAL A 519 8.71 -4.73 4.29
CA VAL A 519 7.42 -5.39 4.02
C VAL A 519 7.39 -6.80 4.62
N ARG A 520 8.47 -7.57 4.45
CA ARG A 520 8.59 -8.88 5.09
C ARG A 520 8.49 -8.80 6.60
N ARG A 521 9.17 -7.83 7.23
CA ARG A 521 9.11 -7.65 8.67
C ARG A 521 7.68 -7.37 9.17
N VAL A 522 6.91 -6.55 8.45
CA VAL A 522 5.47 -6.32 8.76
C VAL A 522 4.70 -7.65 8.81
N ILE A 523 4.89 -8.50 7.80
CA ILE A 523 4.19 -9.78 7.69
C ILE A 523 4.65 -10.75 8.79
N GLN A 524 5.94 -10.77 9.10
CA GLN A 524 6.53 -11.61 10.17
C GLN A 524 6.02 -11.21 11.55
N ILE A 525 5.94 -9.91 11.87
CA ILE A 525 5.36 -9.43 13.13
C ILE A 525 3.90 -9.90 13.25
N ILE A 526 3.10 -9.72 12.19
CA ILE A 526 1.71 -10.18 12.23
C ILE A 526 1.63 -11.70 12.37
N ARG A 527 2.49 -12.47 11.70
CA ARG A 527 2.58 -13.92 11.87
C ARG A 527 2.89 -14.30 13.32
N GLU A 528 3.95 -13.74 13.90
CA GLU A 528 4.37 -13.96 15.29
C GLU A 528 3.22 -13.66 16.27
N GLU A 529 2.53 -12.54 16.08
CA GLU A 529 1.42 -12.12 16.93
C GLU A 529 0.17 -13.00 16.76
N VAL A 530 -0.19 -13.38 15.52
CA VAL A 530 -1.30 -14.32 15.23
C VAL A 530 -1.02 -15.66 15.87
N GLU A 531 0.18 -16.21 15.65
CA GLU A 531 0.62 -17.48 16.19
C GLU A 531 0.61 -17.51 17.72
N THR A 532 1.12 -16.46 18.36
CA THR A 532 1.11 -16.33 19.82
C THR A 532 -0.32 -16.22 20.33
N SER A 533 -1.15 -15.41 19.67
CA SER A 533 -2.55 -15.20 20.06
C SER A 533 -3.38 -16.48 19.93
N MET A 534 -3.20 -17.28 18.88
CA MET A 534 -3.87 -18.57 18.71
C MET A 534 -3.55 -19.53 19.87
N ARG A 535 -2.27 -19.65 20.23
CA ARG A 535 -1.84 -20.50 21.36
C ARG A 535 -2.46 -20.05 22.67
N LEU A 536 -2.46 -18.74 22.94
CA LEU A 536 -3.05 -18.17 24.17
C LEU A 536 -4.59 -18.23 24.18
N LEU A 537 -5.23 -18.20 23.01
CA LEU A 537 -6.67 -18.39 22.87
C LEU A 537 -7.07 -19.86 23.04
N GLY A 538 -6.11 -20.78 22.89
CA GLY A 538 -6.30 -22.22 23.06
C GLY A 538 -6.67 -22.95 21.76
N VAL A 539 -6.32 -22.41 20.60
CA VAL A 539 -6.60 -23.00 19.28
C VAL A 539 -5.32 -23.32 18.52
N THR A 540 -5.37 -24.26 17.58
CA THR A 540 -4.20 -24.67 16.80
C THR A 540 -4.35 -24.51 15.30
N ARG A 541 -5.57 -24.27 14.81
CA ARG A 541 -5.86 -24.04 13.38
C ARG A 541 -6.80 -22.85 13.20
N ILE A 542 -6.80 -22.23 12.02
CA ILE A 542 -7.61 -21.03 11.72
C ILE A 542 -9.11 -21.35 11.80
N GLU A 543 -9.50 -22.51 11.30
CA GLU A 543 -10.85 -23.09 11.31
C GLU A 543 -11.40 -23.38 12.72
N ASP A 544 -10.55 -23.38 13.75
CA ASP A 544 -11.00 -23.51 15.14
C ASP A 544 -11.45 -22.16 15.74
N LEU A 545 -11.18 -21.03 15.07
CA LEU A 545 -11.60 -19.71 15.50
C LEU A 545 -13.10 -19.55 15.27
N LYS A 546 -13.83 -19.15 16.31
CA LYS A 546 -15.28 -19.08 16.30
C LYS A 546 -15.82 -17.83 16.99
N PRO A 547 -17.04 -17.37 16.67
CA PRO A 547 -17.60 -16.14 17.23
C PRO A 547 -17.66 -16.16 18.76
N GLU A 548 -17.95 -17.30 19.39
CA GLU A 548 -18.04 -17.42 20.86
C GLU A 548 -16.70 -17.16 21.58
N MET A 549 -15.58 -17.13 20.87
CA MET A 549 -14.26 -16.80 21.41
C MET A 549 -14.06 -15.29 21.57
N VAL A 550 -14.96 -14.47 21.02
CA VAL A 550 -14.93 -13.01 21.11
C VAL A 550 -16.22 -12.51 21.74
N LYS A 551 -16.11 -11.55 22.66
CA LYS A 551 -17.23 -10.85 23.27
C LYS A 551 -17.14 -9.37 22.92
N TYR A 552 -18.19 -8.85 22.29
CA TYR A 552 -18.38 -7.42 22.17
C TYR A 552 -18.72 -6.81 23.54
N VAL A 553 -18.08 -5.70 23.86
CA VAL A 553 -18.29 -4.91 25.07
C VAL A 553 -18.57 -3.49 24.62
N ASP A 554 -19.81 -3.07 24.82
CA ASP A 554 -20.26 -1.71 24.54
C ASP A 554 -19.59 -0.73 25.52
N ARG A 555 -18.49 -0.14 25.06
CA ARG A 555 -17.74 0.90 25.78
C ARG A 555 -16.94 1.70 24.77
N ASP A 556 -16.75 2.98 25.06
CA ASP A 556 -15.84 3.83 24.30
C ASP A 556 -14.39 3.53 24.74
N PRO A 557 -13.56 2.94 23.87
CA PRO A 557 -12.16 2.76 24.21
C PRO A 557 -11.46 4.12 24.13
N GLY A 558 -10.82 4.56 25.21
CA GLY A 558 -10.02 5.79 25.18
C GLY A 558 -9.08 5.84 23.96
N ARG A 559 -9.03 7.03 23.32
CA ARG A 559 -8.16 7.30 22.16
C ARG A 559 -6.69 7.04 22.51
N ARG A 560 -5.92 6.51 21.55
CA ARG A 560 -4.47 6.29 21.70
C ARG A 560 -3.68 7.58 21.69
#